data_AF-X0RS21-F1
#
_entry.id   AF-X0RS21-F1
#
_cell.length_a   1.000
_cell.length_b   1.000
_cell.length_c   1.000
_cell.angle_alpha   90.00
_cell.angle_beta   90.00
_cell.angle_gamma   90.00
#
_symmetry.space_group_name_H-M   'P 1'
#
loop_
_entity.id
_entity.type
_entity.pdbx_description
1 polymer ?
#
loop_
_entity_poly.entity_id
_entity_poly.type
_entity_poly.pdbx_seq_one_letter_code
_entity_poly.pdbx_strand_id
1 'polypeptide(L)'
;EGKVLVELDSSDIKQKLTQQEISFLNAEASYTDANESLEIQVKQNTSDIKKGQMKVRFTLMDFQKYVGGGVAEELMAGTANPVHETNEISSLIESDELGGEALQKLRELEDNIILADKKFEQASDKLMWTEKLHDKQYVAETKLREDQLEVQSLEIQRKQAKTAKDLFVTYEFPKVLQERLNGYDEAKLELERIEAGARSKLVQAKAKLASSKATYLVRKERLEKLQEQLEACVIKAPSLGQVVYASSMGGMWERRNRPIEIGAEVRERQKIISIPDTSKMKVEIKVHETWVDKVRVGQEAKITVAAFPDKTFAGKVLKKAPLADRQNWLNPDLKVYVTDVGIDGTHKFLKTGMTAKVEIVIEELKGVISVPIQAVVNIEGKKVCFVSNGSSSERRQVETGAFNDSFVEIK
;
A
#
# COMPACT_ATOMS: atom_id res chain seq x y z
N GLU A 1 23.07 23.29 16.93
CA GLU A 1 21.73 23.09 17.52
C GLU A 1 21.30 24.35 18.26
N GLY A 2 20.03 24.76 18.15
CA GLY A 2 19.51 25.91 18.89
C GLY A 2 19.40 25.61 20.40
N LYS A 3 19.44 26.65 21.24
CA LYS A 3 19.23 26.49 22.70
C LYS A 3 17.82 26.00 22.98
N VAL A 4 17.66 25.13 23.99
CA VAL A 4 16.35 24.70 24.50
C VAL A 4 15.67 25.91 25.16
N LEU A 5 14.44 26.20 24.74
CA LEU A 5 13.64 27.31 25.26
C LEU A 5 12.55 26.85 26.21
N VAL A 6 11.94 25.71 25.91
CA VAL A 6 10.87 25.10 26.71
C VAL A 6 11.07 23.60 26.70
N GLU A 7 10.96 23.00 27.87
CA GLU A 7 10.87 21.55 28.04
C GLU A 7 9.52 21.24 28.68
N LEU A 8 8.70 20.47 28.00
CA LEU A 8 7.41 20.00 28.51
C LEU A 8 7.61 18.67 29.25
N ASP A 9 6.78 18.41 30.25
CA ASP A 9 6.79 17.12 30.93
C ASP A 9 6.47 16.01 29.93
N SER A 10 7.44 15.11 29.76
CA SER A 10 7.40 14.00 28.80
C SER A 10 7.20 12.65 29.49
N SER A 11 7.03 12.61 30.81
CA SER A 11 6.96 11.38 31.61
C SER A 11 5.87 10.42 31.10
N ASP A 12 4.67 10.94 30.87
CA ASP A 12 3.54 10.16 30.34
C ASP A 12 3.77 9.66 28.91
N ILE A 13 4.39 10.50 28.07
CA ILE A 13 4.68 10.15 26.67
C ILE A 13 5.76 9.07 26.61
N LYS A 14 6.80 9.17 27.46
CA LYS A 14 7.85 8.14 27.59
C LYS A 14 7.27 6.80 28.03
N GLN A 15 6.38 6.78 29.03
CA GLN A 15 5.72 5.54 29.45
C GLN A 15 4.87 4.94 28.31
N LYS A 16 4.09 5.77 27.60
CA LYS A 16 3.31 5.34 26.43
C LYS A 16 4.20 4.83 25.30
N LEU A 17 5.34 5.47 25.07
CA LEU A 17 6.32 5.08 24.06
C LEU A 17 6.84 3.68 24.38
N THR A 18 7.32 3.43 25.60
CA THR A 18 7.84 2.11 26.00
C THR A 18 6.77 1.01 25.87
N GLN A 19 5.53 1.28 26.26
CA GLN A 19 4.43 0.33 26.07
C GLN A 19 4.11 0.08 24.57
N GLN A 20 4.19 1.14 23.76
CA GLN A 20 3.95 1.04 22.33
C GLN A 20 5.11 0.34 21.60
N GLU A 21 6.36 0.50 22.04
CA GLU A 21 7.53 -0.22 21.55
C GLU A 21 7.37 -1.73 21.76
N ILE A 22 6.97 -2.15 22.96
CA ILE A 22 6.67 -3.58 23.24
C ILE A 22 5.55 -4.07 22.31
N SER A 23 4.50 -3.27 22.15
CA SER A 23 3.37 -3.62 21.26
C SER A 23 3.77 -3.68 19.79
N PHE A 24 4.69 -2.83 19.35
CA PHE A 24 5.27 -2.81 18.01
C PHE A 24 6.13 -4.05 17.77
N LEU A 25 7.04 -4.37 18.69
CA LEU A 25 7.89 -5.57 18.61
C LEU A 25 7.05 -6.85 18.55
N ASN A 26 6.00 -6.95 19.36
CA ASN A 26 5.07 -8.09 19.31
C ASN A 26 4.33 -8.19 17.96
N ALA A 27 3.94 -7.04 17.39
CA ALA A 27 3.27 -7.00 16.08
C ALA A 27 4.24 -7.31 14.92
N GLU A 28 5.50 -6.88 15.03
CA GLU A 28 6.58 -7.19 14.10
C GLU A 28 6.90 -8.69 14.13
N ALA A 29 7.10 -9.28 15.31
CA ALA A 29 7.26 -10.72 15.46
C ALA A 29 6.08 -11.49 14.84
N SER A 30 4.84 -11.09 15.15
CA SER A 30 3.63 -11.70 14.59
C SER A 30 3.51 -11.56 13.06
N TYR A 31 4.09 -10.50 12.48
CA TYR A 31 4.15 -10.31 11.04
C TYR A 31 5.21 -11.21 10.40
N THR A 32 6.40 -11.29 10.99
CA THR A 32 7.48 -12.19 10.57
C THR A 32 7.04 -13.65 10.64
N ASP A 33 6.45 -14.08 11.76
CA ASP A 33 5.93 -15.44 11.95
C ASP A 33 4.87 -15.79 10.90
N ALA A 34 3.96 -14.85 10.59
CA ALA A 34 2.95 -15.05 9.56
C ALA A 34 3.55 -15.15 8.16
N ASN A 35 4.64 -14.43 7.90
CA ASN A 35 5.36 -14.49 6.63
C ASN A 35 6.09 -15.81 6.45
N GLU A 36 6.83 -16.25 7.48
CA GLU A 36 7.49 -17.57 7.48
C GLU A 36 6.46 -18.71 7.38
N SER A 37 5.35 -18.60 8.11
CA SER A 37 4.26 -19.58 8.04
C SER A 37 3.66 -19.68 6.63
N LEU A 38 3.54 -18.57 5.90
CA LEU A 38 3.10 -18.59 4.51
C LEU A 38 4.10 -19.34 3.62
N GLU A 39 5.40 -19.07 3.75
CA GLU A 39 6.43 -19.78 2.99
C GLU A 39 6.44 -21.28 3.28
N ILE A 40 6.34 -21.66 4.55
CA ILE A 40 6.23 -23.06 4.98
C ILE A 40 4.99 -23.70 4.36
N GLN A 41 3.85 -23.02 4.41
CA GLN A 41 2.60 -23.54 3.85
C GLN A 41 2.68 -23.73 2.33
N VAL A 42 3.34 -22.81 1.61
CA VAL A 42 3.58 -22.96 0.16
C VAL A 42 4.45 -24.18 -0.11
N LYS A 43 5.58 -24.33 0.60
CA LYS A 43 6.47 -25.50 0.45
C LYS A 43 5.74 -26.80 0.75
N GLN A 44 4.98 -26.85 1.84
CA GLN A 44 4.20 -28.02 2.24
C GLN A 44 3.15 -28.38 1.18
N ASN A 45 2.36 -27.40 0.72
CA ASN A 45 1.37 -27.60 -0.34
C ASN A 45 2.01 -28.14 -1.62
N THR A 46 3.15 -27.58 -2.04
CA THR A 46 3.84 -28.06 -3.25
C THR A 46 4.35 -29.49 -3.09
N SER A 47 4.82 -29.85 -1.89
CA SER A 47 5.27 -31.21 -1.57
C SER A 47 4.11 -32.20 -1.61
N ASP A 48 2.98 -31.85 -1.00
CA ASP A 48 1.80 -32.71 -0.92
C ASP A 48 1.16 -32.90 -2.30
N ILE A 49 1.05 -31.84 -3.10
CA ILE A 49 0.58 -31.93 -4.49
C ILE A 49 1.50 -32.84 -5.32
N LYS A 50 2.83 -32.68 -5.19
CA LYS A 50 3.79 -33.56 -5.88
C LYS A 50 3.64 -35.02 -5.47
N LYS A 51 3.43 -35.31 -4.18
CA LYS A 51 3.16 -36.68 -3.71
C LYS A 51 1.87 -37.24 -4.32
N GLY A 52 0.80 -36.44 -4.38
CA GLY A 52 -0.45 -36.81 -5.04
C GLY A 52 -0.25 -37.11 -6.53
N GLN A 53 0.46 -36.23 -7.26
CA GLN A 53 0.79 -36.42 -8.67
C GLN A 53 1.63 -37.68 -8.91
N MET A 54 2.60 -37.95 -8.05
CA MET A 54 3.39 -39.19 -8.13
C MET A 54 2.53 -40.43 -7.87
N LYS A 55 1.58 -40.37 -6.94
CA LYS A 55 0.65 -41.47 -6.69
C LYS A 55 -0.22 -41.75 -7.91
N VAL A 56 -0.82 -40.72 -8.52
CA VAL A 56 -1.58 -40.84 -9.78
C VAL A 56 -0.71 -41.43 -10.89
N ARG A 57 0.54 -40.96 -11.01
CA ARG A 57 1.47 -41.46 -12.01
C ARG A 57 1.80 -42.94 -11.80
N PHE A 58 2.02 -43.37 -10.56
CA PHE A 58 2.33 -44.78 -10.26
C PHE A 58 1.12 -45.69 -10.46
N THR A 59 -0.08 -45.28 -10.04
CA THR A 59 -1.29 -46.07 -10.29
C THR A 59 -1.60 -46.17 -11.79
N LEU A 60 -1.35 -45.11 -12.56
CA LEU A 60 -1.43 -45.14 -14.01
C LEU A 60 -0.41 -46.10 -14.63
N MET A 61 0.84 -46.07 -14.16
CA MET A 61 1.86 -47.01 -14.64
C MET A 61 1.50 -48.46 -14.33
N ASP A 62 0.96 -48.74 -13.14
CA ASP A 62 0.51 -50.09 -12.77
C ASP A 62 -0.66 -50.54 -13.66
N PHE A 63 -1.59 -49.64 -13.98
CA PHE A 63 -2.68 -49.90 -14.91
C PHE A 63 -2.16 -50.18 -16.33
N GLN A 64 -1.32 -49.30 -16.88
CA GLN A 64 -0.69 -49.49 -18.20
C GLN A 64 0.18 -50.73 -18.28
N LYS A 65 0.87 -51.10 -17.18
CA LYS A 65 1.68 -52.32 -17.11
C LYS A 65 0.81 -53.57 -17.22
N TYR A 66 -0.42 -53.53 -16.70
CA TYR A 66 -1.33 -54.66 -16.73
C TYR A 66 -1.95 -54.87 -18.11
N VAL A 67 -2.47 -53.81 -18.74
CA VAL A 67 -3.31 -53.90 -19.97
C VAL A 67 -2.58 -53.45 -21.24
N GLY A 68 -1.43 -52.80 -21.12
CA GLY A 68 -0.76 -52.11 -22.23
C GLY A 68 -1.17 -50.64 -22.36
N GLY A 69 -0.38 -49.87 -23.12
CA GLY A 69 -0.61 -48.43 -23.30
C GLY A 69 -1.86 -48.11 -24.11
N GLY A 70 -2.14 -48.86 -25.18
CA GLY A 70 -3.28 -48.62 -26.08
C GLY A 70 -4.63 -48.77 -25.38
N VAL A 71 -4.91 -49.97 -24.83
CA VAL A 71 -6.15 -50.23 -24.08
C VAL A 71 -6.30 -49.32 -22.86
N ALA A 72 -5.20 -48.98 -22.18
CA ALA A 72 -5.26 -48.04 -21.06
C ALA A 72 -5.67 -46.63 -21.51
N GLU A 73 -5.17 -46.14 -22.65
CA GLU A 73 -5.58 -44.84 -23.20
C GLU A 73 -7.02 -44.85 -23.70
N GLU A 74 -7.46 -45.94 -24.34
CA GLU A 74 -8.85 -46.11 -24.80
C GLU A 74 -9.84 -46.09 -23.62
N LEU A 75 -9.55 -46.86 -22.57
CA LEU A 75 -10.37 -46.89 -21.36
C LEU A 75 -10.39 -45.54 -20.65
N MET A 76 -9.27 -44.82 -20.59
CA MET A 76 -9.24 -43.48 -20.01
C MET A 76 -9.96 -42.44 -20.86
N ALA A 77 -9.90 -42.53 -22.19
CA ALA A 77 -10.63 -41.64 -23.11
C ALA A 77 -12.15 -41.88 -23.06
N GLY A 78 -12.57 -43.12 -22.81
CA GLY A 78 -13.96 -43.53 -22.67
C GLY A 78 -14.64 -43.11 -21.35
N THR A 79 -13.89 -42.65 -20.34
CA THR A 79 -14.41 -42.31 -18.99
C THR A 79 -15.44 -41.16 -18.92
N ALA A 80 -15.86 -40.59 -20.05
CA ALA A 80 -17.07 -39.76 -20.10
C ALA A 80 -18.37 -40.60 -19.97
N ASN A 81 -18.31 -41.92 -20.15
CA ASN A 81 -19.42 -42.84 -19.90
C ASN A 81 -18.97 -43.95 -18.94
N PRO A 82 -19.73 -44.24 -17.88
CA PRO A 82 -19.37 -45.27 -16.92
C PRO A 82 -19.61 -46.65 -17.56
N VAL A 83 -18.54 -47.25 -18.09
CA VAL A 83 -18.53 -48.65 -18.53
C VAL A 83 -18.65 -49.52 -17.27
N HIS A 84 -19.89 -49.85 -16.91
CA HIS A 84 -20.25 -50.64 -15.73
C HIS A 84 -20.71 -52.07 -16.06
N GLU A 85 -20.59 -52.51 -17.31
CA GLU A 85 -20.93 -53.88 -17.67
C GLU A 85 -19.67 -54.76 -17.75
N THR A 86 -19.60 -55.75 -16.86
CA THR A 86 -18.59 -56.82 -16.84
C THR A 86 -18.43 -57.56 -18.17
N ASN A 87 -19.46 -57.48 -19.03
CA ASN A 87 -19.45 -58.07 -20.37
C ASN A 87 -18.61 -57.27 -21.37
N GLU A 88 -18.59 -55.93 -21.29
CA GLU A 88 -17.76 -55.08 -22.18
C GLU A 88 -16.28 -55.15 -21.81
N ILE A 89 -15.98 -55.38 -20.53
CA ILE A 89 -14.60 -55.55 -20.05
C ILE A 89 -13.99 -56.87 -20.52
N SER A 90 -14.80 -57.95 -20.51
CA SER A 90 -14.34 -59.26 -20.96
C SER A 90 -13.97 -59.27 -22.46
N SER A 91 -14.64 -58.46 -23.29
CA SER A 91 -14.31 -58.34 -24.72
C SER A 91 -12.99 -57.63 -25.00
N LEU A 92 -12.42 -56.90 -24.03
CA LEU A 92 -11.13 -56.21 -24.20
C LEU A 92 -9.94 -57.16 -24.24
N ILE A 93 -10.11 -58.41 -23.78
CA ILE A 93 -9.10 -59.46 -23.93
C ILE A 93 -8.81 -59.76 -25.40
N GLU A 94 -9.81 -59.61 -26.26
CA GLU A 94 -9.70 -59.91 -27.69
C GLU A 94 -9.23 -58.70 -28.51
N SER A 95 -8.93 -57.57 -27.86
CA SER A 95 -8.44 -56.38 -28.54
C SER A 95 -7.00 -56.56 -29.05
N ASP A 96 -6.75 -56.12 -30.28
CA ASP A 96 -5.41 -56.14 -30.89
C ASP A 96 -4.40 -55.24 -30.15
N GLU A 97 -4.90 -54.32 -29.33
CA GLU A 97 -4.08 -53.38 -28.56
C GLU A 97 -3.73 -53.90 -27.15
N LEU A 98 -4.27 -55.06 -26.74
CA LEU A 98 -3.98 -55.64 -25.43
C LEU A 98 -2.48 -55.92 -25.33
N GLY A 99 -1.85 -55.36 -24.29
CA GLY A 99 -0.45 -55.53 -24.00
C GLY A 99 -0.19 -55.91 -22.55
N GLY A 100 1.08 -55.79 -22.14
CA GLY A 100 1.47 -55.92 -20.73
C GLY A 100 1.35 -57.32 -20.14
N GLU A 101 1.17 -57.36 -18.82
CA GLU A 101 1.10 -58.61 -18.04
C GLU A 101 -0.12 -59.46 -18.42
N ALA A 102 -1.25 -58.85 -18.77
CA ALA A 102 -2.46 -59.58 -19.16
C ALA A 102 -2.25 -60.36 -20.47
N LEU A 103 -1.67 -59.72 -21.50
CA LEU A 103 -1.33 -60.39 -22.75
C LEU A 103 -0.30 -61.50 -22.54
N GLN A 104 0.72 -61.26 -21.71
CA GLN A 104 1.76 -62.26 -21.44
C GLN A 104 1.17 -63.50 -20.76
N LYS A 105 0.31 -63.32 -19.75
CA LYS A 105 -0.42 -64.41 -19.09
C LYS A 105 -1.36 -65.15 -20.06
N LEU A 106 -2.06 -64.42 -20.93
CA LEU A 106 -2.94 -65.02 -21.93
C LEU A 106 -2.15 -65.94 -22.87
N ARG A 107 -1.02 -65.45 -23.39
CA ARG A 107 -0.12 -66.24 -24.25
C ARG A 107 0.42 -67.48 -23.55
N GLU A 108 0.83 -67.36 -22.27
CA GLU A 108 1.30 -68.50 -21.49
C GLU A 108 0.21 -69.57 -21.32
N LEU A 109 -1.03 -69.17 -21.04
CA LEU A 109 -2.17 -70.09 -20.93
C LEU A 109 -2.49 -70.75 -22.28
N GLU A 110 -2.42 -70.00 -23.38
CA GLU A 110 -2.61 -70.53 -24.74
C GLU A 110 -1.51 -71.52 -25.14
N ASP A 111 -0.25 -71.19 -24.88
CA ASP A 111 0.89 -72.07 -25.13
C ASP A 111 0.76 -73.38 -24.33
N ASN A 112 0.31 -73.30 -23.07
CA ASN A 112 0.03 -74.46 -22.24
C ASN A 112 -1.09 -75.35 -22.80
N ILE A 113 -2.16 -74.75 -23.34
CA ILE A 113 -3.23 -75.49 -24.02
C ILE A 113 -2.68 -76.17 -25.28
N ILE A 114 -1.91 -75.46 -26.10
CA ILE A 114 -1.30 -76.02 -27.33
C ILE A 114 -0.40 -77.20 -26.98
N LEU A 115 0.43 -77.09 -25.95
CA LEU A 115 1.30 -78.18 -25.50
C LEU A 115 0.50 -79.37 -24.97
N ALA A 116 -0.56 -79.14 -24.18
CA ALA A 116 -1.41 -80.19 -23.66
C ALA A 116 -2.22 -80.89 -24.78
N ASP A 117 -2.75 -80.12 -25.75
CA ASP A 117 -3.45 -80.63 -26.93
C ASP A 117 -2.52 -81.52 -27.77
N LYS A 118 -1.28 -81.07 -28.06
CA LYS A 118 -0.29 -81.86 -28.81
C LYS A 118 0.10 -83.16 -28.09
N LYS A 119 0.31 -83.11 -26.77
CA LYS A 119 0.63 -84.33 -25.98
C LYS A 119 -0.54 -85.31 -25.99
N PHE A 120 -1.77 -84.81 -25.83
CA PHE A 120 -2.97 -85.63 -25.88
C PHE A 120 -3.16 -86.28 -27.27
N GLU A 121 -2.94 -85.52 -28.35
CA GLU A 121 -3.00 -86.04 -29.72
C GLU A 121 -1.97 -87.14 -29.96
N GLN A 122 -0.71 -86.92 -29.57
CA GLN A 122 0.34 -87.94 -29.67
C GLN A 122 0.01 -89.23 -28.89
N ALA A 123 -0.51 -89.09 -27.67
CA ALA A 123 -0.91 -90.24 -26.85
C ALA A 123 -2.16 -90.94 -27.42
N SER A 124 -3.10 -90.20 -27.98
CA SER A 124 -4.31 -90.75 -28.61
C SER A 124 -3.98 -91.53 -29.88
N ASP A 125 -3.09 -91.01 -30.72
CA ASP A 125 -2.59 -91.70 -31.90
C ASP A 125 -1.85 -92.98 -31.52
N LYS A 126 -0.99 -92.91 -30.50
CA LYS A 126 -0.28 -94.07 -29.95
C LYS A 126 -1.26 -95.13 -29.44
N LEU A 127 -2.28 -94.74 -28.68
CA LEU A 127 -3.33 -95.63 -28.20
C LEU A 127 -4.10 -96.28 -29.37
N MET A 128 -4.43 -95.53 -30.41
CA MET A 128 -5.11 -96.06 -31.59
C MET A 128 -4.30 -97.16 -32.29
N TRP A 129 -2.97 -97.01 -32.34
CA TRP A 129 -2.09 -98.05 -32.88
C TRP A 129 -1.95 -99.24 -31.94
N THR A 130 -1.88 -99.03 -30.62
CA THR A 130 -1.80 -100.13 -29.65
C THR A 130 -3.11 -100.92 -29.54
N GLU A 131 -4.27 -100.28 -29.69
CA GLU A 131 -5.58 -100.94 -29.85
C GLU A 131 -5.59 -101.87 -31.08
N LYS A 132 -5.21 -101.35 -32.25
CA LYS A 132 -5.13 -102.15 -33.50
C LYS A 132 -4.17 -103.33 -33.42
N LEU A 133 -3.07 -103.20 -32.66
CA LEU A 133 -2.09 -104.27 -32.47
C LEU A 133 -2.54 -105.29 -31.41
N HIS A 134 -3.24 -104.84 -30.37
CA HIS A 134 -3.86 -105.70 -29.37
C HIS A 134 -4.96 -106.58 -29.97
N ASP A 135 -5.80 -106.03 -30.86
CA ASP A 135 -6.85 -106.79 -31.58
C ASP A 135 -6.27 -107.93 -32.43
N LYS A 136 -5.01 -107.76 -32.88
CA LYS A 136 -4.25 -108.77 -33.63
C LYS A 136 -3.38 -109.66 -32.73
N GLN A 137 -3.54 -109.59 -31.40
CA GLN A 137 -2.81 -110.35 -30.37
C GLN A 137 -1.29 -110.09 -30.31
N TYR A 138 -0.80 -108.96 -30.84
CA TYR A 138 0.64 -108.62 -30.83
C TYR A 138 1.08 -107.81 -29.60
N VAL A 139 0.15 -107.36 -28.75
CA VAL A 139 0.42 -106.51 -27.58
C VAL A 139 -0.34 -107.06 -26.36
N ALA A 140 0.28 -106.98 -25.17
CA ALA A 140 -0.33 -107.44 -23.91
C ALA A 140 -1.41 -106.47 -23.39
N GLU A 141 -2.44 -106.99 -22.73
CA GLU A 141 -3.54 -106.20 -22.15
C GLU A 141 -3.05 -105.15 -21.13
N THR A 142 -1.96 -105.43 -20.41
CA THR A 142 -1.34 -104.47 -19.48
C THR A 142 -0.84 -103.22 -20.21
N LYS A 143 -0.26 -103.38 -21.41
CA LYS A 143 0.25 -102.28 -22.22
C LYS A 143 -0.88 -101.42 -22.79
N LEU A 144 -1.99 -102.06 -23.19
CA LEU A 144 -3.20 -101.35 -23.62
C LEU A 144 -3.77 -100.51 -22.46
N ARG A 145 -3.88 -101.07 -21.26
CA ARG A 145 -4.36 -100.34 -20.07
C ARG A 145 -3.44 -99.18 -19.68
N GLU A 146 -2.12 -99.34 -19.79
CA GLU A 146 -1.15 -98.25 -19.55
C GLU A 146 -1.38 -97.08 -20.50
N ASP A 147 -1.47 -97.32 -21.81
CA ASP A 147 -1.68 -96.27 -22.80
C ASP A 147 -3.08 -95.63 -22.66
N GLN A 148 -4.10 -96.41 -22.27
CA GLN A 148 -5.44 -95.87 -21.94
C GLN A 148 -5.40 -94.93 -20.73
N LEU A 149 -4.67 -95.29 -19.67
CA LEU A 149 -4.47 -94.42 -18.50
C LEU A 149 -3.64 -93.18 -18.84
N GLU A 150 -2.65 -93.31 -19.73
CA GLU A 150 -1.85 -92.20 -20.24
C GLU A 150 -2.74 -91.17 -20.97
N VAL A 151 -3.60 -91.64 -21.89
CA VAL A 151 -4.57 -90.77 -22.60
C VAL A 151 -5.54 -90.11 -21.63
N GLN A 152 -6.11 -90.84 -20.68
CA GLN A 152 -7.02 -90.26 -19.66
C GLN A 152 -6.31 -89.19 -18.82
N SER A 153 -5.07 -89.43 -18.41
CA SER A 153 -4.30 -88.45 -17.62
C SER A 153 -4.01 -87.17 -18.41
N LEU A 154 -3.67 -87.29 -19.70
CA LEU A 154 -3.41 -86.16 -20.58
C LEU A 154 -4.71 -85.43 -20.96
N GLU A 155 -5.83 -86.13 -21.07
CA GLU A 155 -7.14 -85.51 -21.24
C GLU A 155 -7.52 -84.63 -20.04
N ILE A 156 -7.24 -85.10 -18.82
CA ILE A 156 -7.43 -84.32 -17.60
C ILE A 156 -6.53 -83.08 -17.61
N GLN A 157 -5.25 -83.22 -17.95
CA GLN A 157 -4.32 -82.08 -18.05
C GLN A 157 -4.77 -81.05 -19.10
N ARG A 158 -5.24 -81.53 -20.26
CA ARG A 158 -5.83 -80.69 -21.31
C ARG A 158 -7.05 -79.92 -20.81
N LYS A 159 -7.98 -80.60 -20.12
CA LYS A 159 -9.16 -79.96 -19.53
C LYS A 159 -8.76 -78.92 -18.49
N GLN A 160 -7.80 -79.24 -17.61
CA GLN A 160 -7.27 -78.31 -16.62
C GLN A 160 -6.67 -77.04 -17.27
N ALA A 161 -5.89 -77.18 -18.34
CA ALA A 161 -5.32 -76.04 -19.06
C ALA A 161 -6.41 -75.15 -19.69
N LYS A 162 -7.46 -75.74 -20.27
CA LYS A 162 -8.60 -75.00 -20.82
C LYS A 162 -9.40 -74.28 -19.73
N THR A 163 -9.74 -74.97 -18.65
CA THR A 163 -10.42 -74.36 -17.50
C THR A 163 -9.61 -73.23 -16.88
N ALA A 164 -8.27 -73.33 -16.83
CA ALA A 164 -7.42 -72.26 -16.33
C ALA A 164 -7.51 -71.00 -17.21
N LYS A 165 -7.53 -71.14 -18.54
CA LYS A 165 -7.77 -70.02 -19.46
C LYS A 165 -9.16 -69.43 -19.26
N ASP A 166 -10.21 -70.25 -19.20
CA ASP A 166 -11.58 -69.78 -19.04
C ASP A 166 -11.77 -69.01 -17.72
N LEU A 167 -11.17 -69.49 -16.63
CA LEU A 167 -11.19 -68.82 -15.33
C LEU A 167 -10.47 -67.45 -15.39
N PHE A 168 -9.33 -67.39 -16.08
CA PHE A 168 -8.58 -66.15 -16.25
C PHE A 168 -9.39 -65.11 -17.03
N VAL A 169 -9.94 -65.51 -18.18
CA VAL A 169 -10.70 -64.62 -19.08
C VAL A 169 -11.98 -64.12 -18.42
N THR A 170 -12.72 -65.02 -17.77
CA THR A 170 -14.06 -64.70 -17.24
C THR A 170 -13.99 -63.93 -15.92
N TYR A 171 -12.98 -64.19 -15.09
CA TYR A 171 -12.95 -63.68 -13.71
C TYR A 171 -11.68 -62.93 -13.35
N GLU A 172 -10.49 -63.51 -13.56
CA GLU A 172 -9.24 -62.90 -13.09
C GLU A 172 -8.98 -61.56 -13.79
N PHE A 173 -9.13 -61.54 -15.12
CA PHE A 173 -8.84 -60.35 -15.90
C PHE A 173 -9.78 -59.18 -15.61
N PRO A 174 -11.12 -59.32 -15.71
CA PRO A 174 -12.03 -58.21 -15.43
C PRO A 174 -11.88 -57.68 -14.01
N LYS A 175 -11.66 -58.57 -13.04
CA LYS A 175 -11.48 -58.21 -11.64
C LYS A 175 -10.24 -57.34 -11.44
N VAL A 176 -9.09 -57.79 -11.92
CA VAL A 176 -7.83 -57.05 -11.74
C VAL A 176 -7.85 -55.74 -12.54
N LEU A 177 -8.42 -55.76 -13.75
CA LEU A 177 -8.59 -54.54 -14.55
C LEU A 177 -9.39 -53.47 -13.79
N GLN A 178 -10.54 -53.86 -13.25
CA GLN A 178 -11.42 -52.97 -12.51
C GLN A 178 -10.76 -52.46 -11.22
N GLU A 179 -10.02 -53.31 -10.50
CA GLU A 179 -9.26 -52.90 -9.31
C GLU A 179 -8.21 -51.84 -9.65
N ARG A 180 -7.48 -52.01 -10.75
CA ARG A 180 -6.45 -51.06 -11.20
C ARG A 180 -7.05 -49.74 -11.71
N LEU A 181 -8.15 -49.81 -12.46
CA LEU A 181 -8.90 -48.64 -12.92
C LEU A 181 -9.43 -47.82 -11.72
N ASN A 182 -10.12 -48.47 -10.78
CA ASN A 182 -10.61 -47.83 -9.57
C ASN A 182 -9.47 -47.20 -8.76
N GLY A 183 -8.33 -47.89 -8.64
CA GLY A 183 -7.15 -47.35 -7.97
C GLY A 183 -6.57 -46.10 -8.63
N TYR A 184 -6.65 -46.01 -9.97
CA TYR A 184 -6.29 -44.80 -10.71
C TYR A 184 -7.26 -43.65 -10.46
N ASP A 185 -8.57 -43.90 -10.56
CA ASP A 185 -9.61 -42.89 -10.33
C ASP A 185 -9.61 -42.36 -8.89
N GLU A 186 -9.44 -43.24 -7.90
CA GLU A 186 -9.29 -42.86 -6.49
C GLU A 186 -8.06 -41.96 -6.30
N ALA A 187 -6.93 -42.29 -6.93
CA ALA A 187 -5.72 -41.46 -6.84
C ALA A 187 -5.95 -40.08 -7.45
N LYS A 188 -6.70 -39.99 -8.56
CA LYS A 188 -7.04 -38.72 -9.22
C LYS A 188 -7.96 -37.85 -8.35
N LEU A 189 -9.02 -38.44 -7.80
CA LEU A 189 -9.92 -37.74 -6.87
C LEU A 189 -9.19 -37.27 -5.60
N GLU A 190 -8.26 -38.07 -5.10
CA GLU A 190 -7.44 -37.69 -3.94
C GLU A 190 -6.50 -36.53 -4.26
N LEU A 191 -5.90 -36.49 -5.45
CA LEU A 191 -5.12 -35.34 -5.91
C LEU A 191 -5.98 -34.07 -5.96
N GLU A 192 -7.20 -34.13 -6.52
CA GLU A 192 -8.13 -33.00 -6.55
C GLU A 192 -8.48 -32.50 -5.14
N ARG A 193 -8.70 -33.41 -4.18
CA ARG A 193 -8.92 -33.06 -2.77
C ARG A 193 -7.71 -32.37 -2.14
N ILE A 194 -6.50 -32.87 -2.41
CA ILE A 194 -5.24 -32.28 -1.94
C ILE A 194 -5.09 -30.86 -2.50
N GLU A 195 -5.35 -30.66 -3.80
CA GLU A 195 -5.26 -29.34 -4.44
C GLU A 195 -6.29 -28.35 -3.89
N ALA A 196 -7.54 -28.78 -3.70
CA ALA A 196 -8.58 -27.96 -3.10
C ALA A 196 -8.23 -27.58 -1.65
N GLY A 197 -7.73 -28.53 -0.86
CA GLY A 197 -7.26 -28.30 0.50
C GLY A 197 -6.06 -27.35 0.56
N ALA A 198 -5.09 -27.52 -0.34
CA ALA A 198 -3.92 -26.66 -0.47
C ALA A 198 -4.32 -25.21 -0.80
N ARG A 199 -5.25 -25.02 -1.74
CA ARG A 199 -5.80 -23.70 -2.10
C ARG A 199 -6.44 -23.02 -0.88
N SER A 200 -7.25 -23.75 -0.12
CA SER A 200 -7.89 -23.23 1.10
C SER A 200 -6.86 -22.78 2.15
N LYS A 201 -5.88 -23.64 2.48
CA LYS A 201 -4.80 -23.32 3.43
C LYS A 201 -3.98 -22.11 3.00
N LEU A 202 -3.70 -21.98 1.70
CA LEU A 202 -2.95 -20.86 1.13
C LEU A 202 -3.73 -19.54 1.30
N VAL A 203 -5.04 -19.54 1.03
CA VAL A 203 -5.89 -18.36 1.24
C VAL A 203 -5.91 -17.94 2.71
N GLN A 204 -6.02 -18.90 3.65
CA GLN A 204 -5.98 -18.62 5.08
C GLN A 204 -4.64 -18.01 5.52
N ALA A 205 -3.52 -18.58 5.07
CA ALA A 205 -2.18 -18.07 5.37
C ALA A 205 -1.98 -16.65 4.82
N LYS A 206 -2.42 -16.38 3.58
CA LYS A 206 -2.39 -15.02 2.99
C LYS A 206 -3.25 -14.03 3.77
N ALA A 207 -4.45 -14.43 4.19
CA ALA A 207 -5.32 -13.58 4.99
C ALA A 207 -4.69 -13.26 6.36
N LYS A 208 -4.04 -14.24 6.99
CA LYS A 208 -3.31 -14.04 8.25
C LYS A 208 -2.14 -13.06 8.07
N LEU A 209 -1.33 -13.23 7.02
CA LEU A 209 -0.25 -12.30 6.70
C LEU A 209 -0.76 -10.87 6.47
N ALA A 210 -1.84 -10.71 5.71
CA ALA A 210 -2.44 -9.40 5.45
C ALA A 210 -2.92 -8.72 6.76
N SER A 211 -3.58 -9.48 7.64
CA SER A 211 -4.04 -9.00 8.95
C SER A 211 -2.88 -8.61 9.87
N SER A 212 -1.83 -9.46 9.98
CA SER A 212 -0.63 -9.14 10.76
C SER A 212 0.09 -7.92 10.20
N LYS A 213 0.21 -7.80 8.86
CA LYS A 213 0.83 -6.65 8.20
C LYS A 213 0.09 -5.35 8.50
N ALA A 214 -1.23 -5.35 8.41
CA ALA A 214 -2.04 -4.18 8.75
C ALA A 214 -1.84 -3.76 10.22
N THR A 215 -1.81 -4.74 11.14
CA THR A 215 -1.56 -4.49 12.55
C THR A 215 -0.16 -3.90 12.78
N TYR A 216 0.88 -4.46 12.16
CA TYR A 216 2.23 -3.94 12.20
C TYR A 216 2.30 -2.47 11.74
N LEU A 217 1.69 -2.15 10.59
CA LEU A 217 1.69 -0.78 10.05
C LEU A 217 1.02 0.22 10.99
N VAL A 218 -0.14 -0.12 11.55
CA VAL A 218 -0.84 0.75 12.52
C VAL A 218 0.00 0.95 13.78
N ARG A 219 0.69 -0.10 14.26
CA ARG A 219 1.57 0.02 15.44
C ARG A 219 2.80 0.85 15.16
N LYS A 220 3.39 0.72 13.97
CA LYS A 220 4.51 1.52 13.49
C LYS A 220 4.15 3.00 13.41
N GLU A 221 3.06 3.35 12.72
CA GLU A 221 2.62 4.74 12.58
C GLU A 221 2.33 5.38 13.95
N ARG A 222 1.74 4.62 14.87
CA ARG A 222 1.49 5.11 16.23
C ARG A 222 2.78 5.30 17.03
N LEU A 223 3.79 4.47 16.82
CA LEU A 223 5.12 4.61 17.44
C LEU A 223 5.83 5.86 16.91
N GLU A 224 5.83 6.06 15.59
CA GLU A 224 6.39 7.25 14.93
C GLU A 224 5.72 8.53 15.46
N LYS A 225 4.38 8.55 15.56
CA LYS A 225 3.64 9.69 16.15
C LYS A 225 4.03 9.99 17.60
N LEU A 226 4.25 8.95 18.42
CA LEU A 226 4.70 9.15 19.81
C LEU A 226 6.14 9.65 19.89
N GLN A 227 7.01 9.21 18.98
CA GLN A 227 8.38 9.72 18.87
C GLN A 227 8.38 11.19 18.44
N GLU A 228 7.59 11.57 17.43
CA GLU A 228 7.41 12.96 17.01
C GLU A 228 6.88 13.84 18.15
N GLN A 229 5.90 13.34 18.92
CA GLN A 229 5.38 14.05 20.09
C GLN A 229 6.44 14.22 21.19
N LEU A 230 7.27 13.20 21.41
CA LEU A 230 8.37 13.26 22.38
C LEU A 230 9.44 14.28 21.96
N GLU A 231 9.78 14.33 20.68
CA GLU A 231 10.68 15.35 20.13
C GLU A 231 10.07 16.77 20.26
N ALA A 232 8.76 16.90 20.01
CA ALA A 232 8.04 18.16 20.15
C ALA A 232 7.91 18.65 21.61
N CYS A 233 8.14 17.80 22.62
CA CYS A 233 8.23 18.24 24.02
C CYS A 233 9.43 19.16 24.29
N VAL A 234 10.45 19.12 23.43
CA VAL A 234 11.66 19.96 23.57
C VAL A 234 11.64 21.05 22.50
N ILE A 235 11.18 22.24 22.87
CA ILE A 235 11.11 23.38 21.95
C ILE A 235 12.47 24.08 21.92
N LYS A 236 13.17 23.98 20.80
CA LYS A 236 14.46 24.64 20.56
C LYS A 236 14.28 25.97 19.80
N ALA A 237 15.19 26.92 20.01
CA ALA A 237 15.19 28.19 19.29
C ALA A 237 15.51 27.99 17.78
N PRO A 238 14.65 28.43 16.85
CA PRO A 238 14.89 28.30 15.41
C PRO A 238 15.95 29.27 14.88
N SER A 239 16.16 30.41 15.53
CA SER A 239 17.12 31.44 15.13
C SER A 239 17.72 32.15 16.34
N LEU A 240 18.83 32.84 16.12
CA LEU A 240 19.44 33.73 17.11
C LEU A 240 18.55 34.98 17.26
N GLY A 241 18.22 35.35 18.50
CA GLY A 241 17.40 36.51 18.78
C GLY A 241 17.10 36.67 20.26
N GLN A 242 16.37 37.73 20.61
CA GLN A 242 15.88 37.93 21.97
C GLN A 242 14.59 37.13 22.19
N VAL A 243 14.53 36.39 23.29
CA VAL A 243 13.37 35.58 23.66
C VAL A 243 12.41 36.44 24.47
N VAL A 244 11.13 36.49 24.07
CA VAL A 244 10.09 37.25 24.76
C VAL A 244 8.89 36.34 25.02
N TYR A 245 8.31 36.41 26.22
CA TYR A 245 7.07 35.71 26.53
C TYR A 245 5.92 36.22 25.66
N ALA A 246 5.08 35.31 25.16
CA ALA A 246 3.97 35.67 24.28
C ALA A 246 2.95 36.63 24.92
N SER A 247 2.77 36.55 26.25
CA SER A 247 1.88 37.45 27.02
C SER A 247 2.29 38.92 26.92
N SER A 248 3.56 39.22 26.62
CA SER A 248 4.06 40.60 26.50
C SER A 248 3.74 41.27 25.17
N MET A 249 3.41 40.51 24.12
CA MET A 249 3.16 41.05 22.77
C MET A 249 1.68 41.05 22.36
N GLY A 250 0.80 40.43 23.15
CA GLY A 250 -0.61 40.32 22.81
C GLY A 250 -1.46 41.55 23.14
N GLY A 251 -2.70 41.58 22.63
CA GLY A 251 -3.68 42.63 22.91
C GLY A 251 -4.14 42.65 24.38
N MET A 252 -5.04 43.59 24.73
CA MET A 252 -5.60 43.74 26.10
C MET A 252 -6.11 42.41 26.73
N TRP A 253 -6.51 41.44 25.89
CA TRP A 253 -6.98 40.11 26.32
C TRP A 253 -5.84 39.11 26.56
N GLU A 254 -4.75 39.16 25.80
CA GLU A 254 -3.57 38.31 25.98
C GLU A 254 -2.66 38.82 27.11
N ARG A 255 -2.67 40.13 27.40
CA ARG A 255 -1.98 40.71 28.58
C ARG A 255 -2.65 40.37 29.92
N ARG A 256 -3.90 39.89 29.89
CA ARG A 256 -4.57 39.35 31.08
C ARG A 256 -4.12 37.93 31.42
N ASN A 257 -3.56 37.20 30.46
CA ASN A 257 -2.90 35.94 30.75
C ASN A 257 -1.53 36.22 31.35
N ARG A 258 -1.30 35.69 32.56
CA ARG A 258 0.03 35.69 33.17
C ARG A 258 1.04 35.01 32.22
N PRO A 259 2.32 35.42 32.25
CA PRO A 259 3.37 34.65 31.60
C PRO A 259 3.26 33.18 32.00
N ILE A 260 3.56 32.27 31.07
CA ILE A 260 3.55 30.84 31.36
C ILE A 260 4.69 30.56 32.35
N GLU A 261 4.34 30.07 33.52
CA GLU A 261 5.27 29.72 34.60
C GLU A 261 5.64 28.24 34.54
N ILE A 262 6.70 27.86 35.26
CA ILE A 262 7.11 26.45 35.38
C ILE A 262 5.96 25.67 36.03
N GLY A 263 5.56 24.56 35.41
CA GLY A 263 4.43 23.74 35.86
C GLY A 263 3.06 24.19 35.37
N ALA A 264 2.96 25.26 34.57
CA ALA A 264 1.71 25.66 33.95
C ALA A 264 1.31 24.69 32.81
N GLU A 265 0.02 24.42 32.71
CA GLU A 265 -0.54 23.61 31.62
C GLU A 265 -0.59 24.43 30.32
N VAL A 266 -0.10 23.85 29.22
CA VAL A 266 -0.10 24.47 27.90
C VAL A 266 -0.98 23.68 26.94
N ARG A 267 -1.71 24.39 26.08
CA ARG A 267 -2.60 23.79 25.08
C ARG A 267 -1.93 23.71 23.72
N GLU A 268 -2.45 22.82 22.87
CA GLU A 268 -2.01 22.74 21.47
C GLU A 268 -2.17 24.11 20.78
N ARG A 269 -1.17 24.50 19.99
CA ARG A 269 -1.12 25.78 19.24
C ARG A 269 -1.13 27.05 20.10
N GLN A 270 -0.98 26.94 21.43
CA GLN A 270 -0.80 28.10 22.29
C GLN A 270 0.56 28.76 22.01
N LYS A 271 0.56 30.09 21.81
CA LYS A 271 1.80 30.85 21.72
C LYS A 271 2.45 30.92 23.09
N ILE A 272 3.64 30.34 23.23
CA ILE A 272 4.39 30.34 24.49
C ILE A 272 5.43 31.45 24.49
N ILE A 273 6.28 31.44 23.46
CA ILE A 273 7.42 32.33 23.30
C ILE A 273 7.40 32.93 21.88
N SER A 274 7.87 34.16 21.77
CA SER A 274 8.14 34.84 20.51
C SER A 274 9.62 35.21 20.44
N ILE A 275 10.22 35.01 19.27
CA ILE A 275 11.55 35.50 18.93
C ILE A 275 11.38 36.58 17.86
N PRO A 276 11.23 37.86 18.23
CA PRO A 276 11.16 38.94 17.26
C PRO A 276 12.45 39.01 16.45
N ASP A 277 12.31 38.99 15.12
CA ASP A 277 13.41 39.31 14.21
C ASP A 277 13.62 40.83 14.20
N THR A 278 14.77 41.27 14.71
CA THR A 278 15.17 42.69 14.75
C THR A 278 15.89 43.14 13.48
N SER A 279 16.13 42.24 12.53
CA SER A 279 16.82 42.55 11.27
C SER A 279 15.97 43.41 10.34
N LYS A 280 14.64 43.20 10.37
CA LYS A 280 13.67 43.93 9.54
C LYS A 280 12.64 44.61 10.44
N MET A 281 12.82 45.91 10.64
CA MET A 281 11.88 46.70 11.43
C MET A 281 10.84 47.36 10.54
N LYS A 282 9.61 47.41 11.04
CA LYS A 282 8.50 48.14 10.42
C LYS A 282 7.80 48.99 11.47
N VAL A 283 7.25 50.11 11.03
CA VAL A 283 6.35 50.95 11.81
C VAL A 283 4.94 50.71 11.28
N GLU A 284 4.06 50.29 12.17
CA GLU A 284 2.63 50.18 11.88
C GLU A 284 1.98 51.54 12.17
N ILE A 285 1.39 52.16 11.15
CA ILE A 285 0.67 53.43 11.29
C ILE A 285 -0.81 53.25 10.94
N LYS A 286 -1.66 54.06 11.55
CA LYS A 286 -3.10 54.10 11.29
C LYS A 286 -3.41 55.33 10.45
N VAL A 287 -3.73 55.13 9.17
CA VAL A 287 -4.03 56.22 8.22
C VAL A 287 -5.54 56.43 8.14
N HIS A 288 -6.01 57.66 8.31
CA HIS A 288 -7.44 57.98 8.19
C HIS A 288 -7.96 57.76 6.77
N GLU A 289 -9.22 57.33 6.62
CA GLU A 289 -9.86 57.05 5.33
C GLU A 289 -9.68 58.20 4.31
N THR A 290 -9.79 59.46 4.74
CA THR A 290 -9.61 60.65 3.87
C THR A 290 -8.25 60.73 3.18
N TRP A 291 -7.20 60.17 3.79
CA TRP A 291 -5.82 60.25 3.29
C TRP A 291 -5.35 58.94 2.67
N VAL A 292 -6.07 57.84 2.92
CA VAL A 292 -5.62 56.51 2.52
C VAL A 292 -5.49 56.38 1.00
N ASP A 293 -6.35 57.06 0.23
CA ASP A 293 -6.33 57.02 -1.23
C ASP A 293 -5.05 57.62 -1.85
N LYS A 294 -4.40 58.54 -1.11
CA LYS A 294 -3.15 59.17 -1.53
C LYS A 294 -1.91 58.33 -1.20
N VAL A 295 -2.04 57.34 -0.31
CA VAL A 295 -0.95 56.45 0.12
C VAL A 295 -0.83 55.26 -0.82
N ARG A 296 0.36 55.06 -1.40
CA ARG A 296 0.69 53.95 -2.31
C ARG A 296 1.90 53.17 -1.79
N VAL A 297 1.89 51.86 -2.07
CA VAL A 297 3.02 50.98 -1.77
C VAL A 297 4.25 51.45 -2.56
N GLY A 298 5.40 51.56 -1.90
CA GLY A 298 6.65 52.02 -2.48
C GLY A 298 6.97 53.52 -2.30
N GLN A 299 6.04 54.33 -1.79
CA GLN A 299 6.32 55.74 -1.46
C GLN A 299 7.42 55.86 -0.39
N GLU A 300 8.26 56.89 -0.54
CA GLU A 300 9.29 57.24 0.45
C GLU A 300 8.64 57.83 1.71
N ALA A 301 9.16 57.42 2.87
CA ALA A 301 8.70 57.89 4.15
C ALA A 301 9.90 58.27 5.04
N LYS A 302 9.75 59.36 5.77
CA LYS A 302 10.69 59.76 6.83
C LYS A 302 10.12 59.34 8.17
N ILE A 303 10.91 58.60 8.93
CA ILE A 303 10.49 58.01 10.21
C ILE A 303 11.33 58.65 11.32
N THR A 304 10.66 59.25 12.30
CA THR A 304 11.31 59.85 13.48
C THR A 304 10.82 59.12 14.72
N VAL A 305 11.72 58.50 15.47
CA VAL A 305 11.35 57.72 16.66
C VAL A 305 11.29 58.64 17.87
N ALA A 306 10.25 58.56 18.69
CA ALA A 306 10.05 59.47 19.82
C ALA A 306 11.19 59.43 20.85
N ALA A 307 11.87 58.29 20.98
CA ALA A 307 13.04 58.13 21.84
C ALA A 307 14.29 58.88 21.34
N PHE A 308 14.35 59.23 20.05
CA PHE A 308 15.47 59.94 19.43
C PHE A 308 14.96 61.01 18.45
N PRO A 309 14.49 62.17 18.94
CA PRO A 309 13.91 63.22 18.11
C PRO A 309 14.85 63.77 17.04
N ASP A 310 16.17 63.73 17.31
CA ASP A 310 17.21 64.30 16.44
C ASP A 310 17.60 63.39 15.26
N LYS A 311 17.06 62.16 15.21
CA LYS A 311 17.39 61.18 14.17
C LYS A 311 16.18 60.86 13.30
N THR A 312 16.34 61.07 12.00
CA THR A 312 15.37 60.67 10.97
C THR A 312 15.89 59.45 10.22
N PHE A 313 15.00 58.50 9.95
CA PHE A 313 15.28 57.29 9.20
C PHE A 313 14.52 57.33 7.87
N ALA A 314 15.19 56.90 6.80
CA ALA A 314 14.52 56.67 5.53
C ALA A 314 13.78 55.32 5.58
N GLY A 315 12.65 55.27 4.90
CA GLY A 315 11.82 54.09 4.83
C GLY A 315 10.89 54.11 3.62
N LYS A 316 10.20 52.99 3.40
CA LYS A 316 9.24 52.85 2.31
C LYS A 316 7.95 52.21 2.78
N VAL A 317 6.83 52.61 2.20
CA VAL A 317 5.53 51.97 2.44
C VAL A 317 5.57 50.55 1.90
N LEU A 318 5.49 49.55 2.79
CA LEU A 318 5.56 48.12 2.44
C LEU A 318 4.19 47.55 2.09
N LYS A 319 3.19 47.89 2.90
CA LYS A 319 1.85 47.29 2.79
C LYS A 319 0.80 48.27 3.27
N LYS A 320 -0.28 48.36 2.52
CA LYS A 320 -1.51 49.05 2.90
C LYS A 320 -2.60 47.99 3.10
N ALA A 321 -3.25 47.98 4.27
CA ALA A 321 -4.36 47.07 4.50
C ALA A 321 -5.52 47.40 3.54
N PRO A 322 -6.14 46.41 2.87
CA PRO A 322 -7.25 46.65 1.95
C PRO A 322 -8.58 46.95 2.66
N LEU A 323 -8.67 46.69 3.96
CA LEU A 323 -9.87 46.87 4.77
C LEU A 323 -9.58 47.86 5.91
N ALA A 324 -10.56 48.71 6.21
CA ALA A 324 -10.53 49.56 7.40
C ALA A 324 -10.59 48.70 8.66
N ASP A 325 -9.77 49.04 9.65
CA ASP A 325 -9.74 48.40 10.96
C ASP A 325 -11.02 48.77 11.73
N ARG A 326 -11.81 47.74 12.09
CA ARG A 326 -13.08 47.90 12.83
C ARG A 326 -12.89 47.86 14.36
N GLN A 327 -11.64 47.87 14.87
CA GLN A 327 -11.35 47.57 16.27
C GLN A 327 -11.82 48.60 17.32
N ASN A 328 -12.22 49.82 16.95
CA ASN A 328 -12.66 50.81 17.93
C ASN A 328 -14.16 50.71 18.21
N TRP A 329 -14.56 49.75 19.06
CA TRP A 329 -15.93 49.67 19.61
C TRP A 329 -16.40 51.00 20.25
N LEU A 330 -15.47 51.78 20.79
CA LEU A 330 -15.74 53.05 21.47
C LEU A 330 -15.95 54.25 20.53
N ASN A 331 -15.59 54.16 19.24
CA ASN A 331 -15.73 55.25 18.26
C ASN A 331 -16.04 54.68 16.85
N PRO A 332 -17.32 54.47 16.50
CA PRO A 332 -17.74 53.85 15.24
C PRO A 332 -17.37 54.63 13.97
N ASP A 333 -17.15 55.95 14.08
CA ASP A 333 -16.90 56.84 12.94
C ASP A 333 -15.41 56.91 12.53
N LEU A 334 -14.49 56.39 13.33
CA LEU A 334 -13.05 56.48 13.04
C LEU A 334 -12.58 55.30 12.17
N LYS A 335 -12.77 55.40 10.86
CA LYS A 335 -12.22 54.43 9.89
C LYS A 335 -10.75 54.70 9.61
N VAL A 336 -9.90 53.80 10.09
CA VAL A 336 -8.45 53.86 9.87
C VAL A 336 -7.97 52.62 9.12
N TYR A 337 -6.99 52.80 8.25
CA TYR A 337 -6.36 51.74 7.48
C TYR A 337 -4.94 51.54 8.01
N VAL A 338 -4.68 50.32 8.49
CA VAL A 338 -3.37 49.94 8.99
C VAL A 338 -2.39 49.86 7.82
N THR A 339 -1.30 50.61 7.91
CA THR A 339 -0.26 50.69 6.89
C THR A 339 1.09 50.38 7.52
N ASP A 340 1.82 49.44 6.93
CA ASP A 340 3.17 49.07 7.34
C ASP A 340 4.20 49.89 6.55
N VAL A 341 5.08 50.60 7.25
CA VAL A 341 6.21 51.32 6.67
C VAL A 341 7.51 50.68 7.15
N GLY A 342 8.33 50.20 6.22
CA GLY A 342 9.63 49.61 6.52
C GLY A 342 10.66 50.67 6.86
N ILE A 343 11.54 50.39 7.83
CA ILE A 343 12.71 51.21 8.14
C ILE A 343 13.90 50.63 7.37
N ASP A 344 14.61 51.45 6.61
CA ASP A 344 15.82 51.01 5.91
C ASP A 344 16.99 50.92 6.90
N GLY A 345 17.69 49.77 6.87
CA GLY A 345 18.85 49.50 7.72
C GLY A 345 18.53 48.82 9.06
N THR A 346 19.56 48.22 9.66
CA THR A 346 19.45 47.53 10.95
C THR A 346 20.09 48.36 12.05
N HIS A 347 19.26 48.95 12.91
CA HIS A 347 19.70 49.82 13.99
C HIS A 347 19.52 49.12 15.34
N LYS A 348 20.61 48.62 15.93
CA LYS A 348 20.58 47.85 17.21
C LYS A 348 19.97 48.60 18.41
N PHE A 349 19.90 49.93 18.35
CA PHE A 349 19.32 50.77 19.41
C PHE A 349 17.80 50.94 19.31
N LEU A 350 17.21 50.63 18.15
CA LEU A 350 15.76 50.63 17.97
C LEU A 350 15.19 49.35 18.60
N LYS A 351 14.20 49.51 19.47
CA LYS A 351 13.51 48.38 20.12
C LYS A 351 12.08 48.28 19.60
N THR A 352 11.58 47.06 19.53
CA THR A 352 10.17 46.79 19.22
C THR A 352 9.26 47.43 20.26
N GLY A 353 8.18 48.08 19.83
CA GLY A 353 7.21 48.76 20.71
C GLY A 353 7.50 50.23 21.00
N MET A 354 8.56 50.82 20.40
CA MET A 354 8.77 52.26 20.44
C MET A 354 7.73 53.00 19.57
N THR A 355 7.30 54.18 20.01
CA THR A 355 6.45 55.07 19.21
C THR A 355 7.28 55.83 18.19
N ALA A 356 6.78 55.94 16.96
CA ALA A 356 7.43 56.69 15.89
C ALA A 356 6.42 57.59 15.17
N LYS A 357 6.89 58.74 14.71
CA LYS A 357 6.21 59.63 13.77
C LYS A 357 6.66 59.26 12.37
N VAL A 358 5.71 59.13 11.43
CA VAL A 358 5.99 58.80 10.03
C VAL A 358 5.43 59.90 9.14
N GLU A 359 6.28 60.45 8.28
CA GLU A 359 5.93 61.44 7.26
C GLU A 359 6.07 60.77 5.89
N ILE A 360 4.93 60.45 5.26
CA ILE A 360 4.91 59.83 3.92
C ILE A 360 4.93 60.93 2.87
N VAL A 361 5.86 60.83 1.93
CA VAL A 361 5.95 61.73 0.78
C VAL A 361 4.92 61.28 -0.26
N ILE A 362 3.81 62.01 -0.38
CA ILE A 362 2.72 61.70 -1.31
C ILE A 362 3.13 62.04 -2.75
N GLU A 363 3.63 63.26 -2.94
CA GLU A 363 4.00 63.81 -4.25
C GLU A 363 5.13 64.82 -4.06
N GLU A 364 6.16 64.76 -4.92
CA GLU A 364 7.26 65.70 -4.96
C GLU A 364 7.15 66.51 -6.26
N LEU A 365 6.74 67.78 -6.15
CA LEU A 365 6.60 68.68 -7.29
C LEU A 365 7.90 69.49 -7.47
N LYS A 366 8.60 69.29 -8.60
CA LYS A 366 9.83 70.01 -8.94
C LYS A 366 9.53 71.11 -9.97
N GLY A 367 10.07 72.32 -9.74
CA GLY A 367 9.96 73.44 -10.68
C GLY A 367 8.62 74.15 -10.70
N VAL A 368 7.81 74.04 -9.64
CA VAL A 368 6.50 74.71 -9.51
C VAL A 368 6.60 76.06 -8.80
N ILE A 369 5.74 77.00 -9.18
CA ILE A 369 5.58 78.27 -8.47
C ILE A 369 4.71 78.00 -7.24
N SER A 370 5.32 78.06 -6.06
CA SER A 370 4.60 77.93 -4.79
C SER A 370 4.52 79.27 -4.08
N VAL A 371 3.36 79.53 -3.47
CA VAL A 371 3.14 80.70 -2.60
C VAL A 371 2.70 80.22 -1.23
N PRO A 372 2.98 80.97 -0.15
CA PRO A 372 2.42 80.65 1.16
C PRO A 372 0.90 80.57 1.12
N ILE A 373 0.29 79.63 1.84
CA ILE A 373 -1.18 79.46 1.83
C ILE A 373 -1.92 80.74 2.23
N GLN A 374 -1.30 81.55 3.09
CA GLN A 374 -1.80 82.85 3.55
C GLN A 374 -1.86 83.91 2.44
N ALA A 375 -1.14 83.72 1.33
CA ALA A 375 -1.12 84.65 0.20
C ALA A 375 -2.27 84.41 -0.80
N VAL A 376 -3.03 83.32 -0.66
CA VAL A 376 -4.18 83.01 -1.51
C VAL A 376 -5.47 83.37 -0.78
N VAL A 377 -6.22 84.35 -1.31
CA VAL A 377 -7.48 84.81 -0.72
C VAL A 377 -8.65 84.43 -1.61
N ASN A 378 -9.76 84.00 -1.02
CA ASN A 378 -10.99 83.71 -1.77
C ASN A 378 -11.91 84.94 -1.74
N ILE A 379 -12.10 85.58 -2.89
CA ILE A 379 -12.95 86.78 -3.04
C ILE A 379 -13.98 86.48 -4.14
N GLU A 380 -15.27 86.57 -3.82
CA GLU A 380 -16.38 86.30 -4.73
C GLU A 380 -16.34 84.88 -5.37
N GLY A 381 -15.88 83.89 -4.60
CA GLY A 381 -15.76 82.50 -5.06
C GLY A 381 -14.54 82.22 -5.95
N LYS A 382 -13.69 83.21 -6.20
CA LYS A 382 -12.45 83.08 -6.99
C LYS A 382 -11.22 83.21 -6.11
N LYS A 383 -10.27 82.28 -6.27
CA LYS A 383 -8.97 82.32 -5.60
C LYS A 383 -8.09 83.37 -6.29
N VAL A 384 -7.61 84.33 -5.51
CA VAL A 384 -6.79 85.45 -6.00
C VAL A 384 -5.55 85.64 -5.14
N CYS A 385 -4.45 86.01 -5.77
CA CYS A 385 -3.23 86.48 -5.11
C CYS A 385 -3.00 87.94 -5.46
N PHE A 386 -2.48 88.71 -4.51
CA PHE A 386 -2.06 90.08 -4.74
C PHE A 386 -0.57 90.08 -5.05
N VAL A 387 -0.21 90.36 -6.30
CA VAL A 387 1.18 90.45 -6.74
C VAL A 387 1.59 91.92 -6.71
N SER A 388 2.68 92.23 -6.01
CA SER A 388 3.20 93.60 -5.93
C SER A 388 4.09 93.91 -7.13
N ASN A 389 3.73 94.94 -7.90
CA ASN A 389 4.54 95.47 -9.00
C ASN A 389 5.23 96.80 -8.59
N GLY A 390 5.75 96.87 -7.36
CA GLY A 390 6.51 98.01 -6.84
C GLY A 390 5.65 99.07 -6.13
N SER A 391 4.77 99.77 -6.86
CA SER A 391 3.94 100.87 -6.30
C SER A 391 2.43 100.58 -6.22
N SER A 392 1.98 99.43 -6.73
CA SER A 392 0.59 98.98 -6.64
C SER A 392 0.49 97.46 -6.53
N SER A 393 -0.59 96.98 -5.89
CA SER A 393 -0.91 95.55 -5.77
C SER A 393 -1.94 95.18 -6.83
N GLU A 394 -1.57 94.28 -7.75
CA GLU A 394 -2.50 93.77 -8.76
C GLU A 394 -3.17 92.49 -8.25
N ARG A 395 -4.52 92.47 -8.30
CA ARG A 395 -5.31 91.27 -8.04
C ARG A 395 -5.17 90.34 -9.24
N ARG A 396 -4.41 89.26 -9.07
CA ARG A 396 -4.28 88.20 -10.07
C ARG A 396 -5.12 87.00 -9.64
N GLN A 397 -6.05 86.60 -10.50
CA GLN A 397 -6.75 85.33 -10.31
C GLN A 397 -5.75 84.19 -10.55
N VAL A 398 -5.73 83.22 -9.63
CA VAL A 398 -4.79 82.10 -9.67
C VAL A 398 -5.55 80.78 -9.61
N GLU A 399 -5.12 79.80 -10.39
CA GLU A 399 -5.58 78.43 -10.23
C GLU A 399 -4.64 77.72 -9.24
N THR A 400 -5.19 77.19 -8.15
CA THR A 400 -4.38 76.51 -7.13
C THR A 400 -4.31 75.01 -7.43
N GLY A 401 -3.10 74.47 -7.46
CA GLY A 401 -2.82 73.05 -7.54
C GLY A 401 -2.74 72.37 -6.18
N ALA A 402 -1.77 71.48 -6.00
CA ALA A 402 -1.54 70.80 -4.74
C ALA A 402 -1.14 71.79 -3.64
N PHE A 403 -1.42 71.44 -2.38
CA PHE A 403 -1.04 72.27 -1.24
C PHE A 403 -0.56 71.40 -0.08
N ASN A 404 0.29 72.00 0.75
CA ASN A 404 0.69 71.47 2.04
C ASN A 404 0.34 72.49 3.14
N ASP A 405 0.73 72.23 4.38
CA ASP A 405 0.39 73.08 5.53
C ASP A 405 0.97 74.50 5.45
N SER A 406 1.94 74.76 4.56
CA SER A 406 2.64 76.04 4.46
C SER A 406 2.49 76.73 3.10
N PHE A 407 2.38 75.96 2.01
CA PHE A 407 2.47 76.43 0.64
C PHE A 407 1.37 75.81 -0.24
N VAL A 408 0.94 76.60 -1.23
CA VAL A 408 0.02 76.22 -2.29
C VAL A 408 0.71 76.38 -3.63
N GLU A 409 0.62 75.38 -4.49
CA GLU A 409 1.03 75.45 -5.89
C GLU A 409 0.08 76.37 -6.67
N ILE A 410 0.64 77.25 -7.50
CA ILE A 410 -0.11 78.01 -8.52
C ILE A 410 0.14 77.40 -9.89
N LYS A 411 -0.94 77.13 -10.62
CA LYS A 411 -0.94 76.64 -12.01
C LYS A 411 -1.22 77.74 -13.01
#